data_AF-A0A8W8NEM8-F1
#
_entry.id   AF-A0A8W8NEM8-F1
#
_cell.length_a   1.000
_cell.length_b   1.000
_cell.length_c   1.000
_cell.angle_alpha   90.00
_cell.angle_beta   90.00
_cell.angle_gamma   90.00
#
_symmetry.space_group_name_H-M   'P 1'
#
loop_
_entity.id
_entity.type
_entity.pdbx_description
1 polymer ?
#
loop_
_entity_poly.entity_id
_entity_poly.type
_entity_poly.pdbx_seq_one_letter_code
_entity_poly.pdbx_strand_id
1 'polypeptide(L)'
;MDSCVKNRNKTSCESEVHENCSLGKEMTPDLVVRVSGRDFRCNKKQMMGSSEFFRGMFESEMKEANSDCVQIEEADIETMAAVIRYCETGRLELSVDNVHQVAELASKYQVSNLIGKCSIFLRDFIHDENCFSTLFFADTFYLKEAYSKARHYVLWNFMKLLHQGEFVEMETSQLRRIISDPQLNVRSELETLKALMCWINHDMERTGSLPELLMDVLEFCNEKDIEMIMESPDVSKNCKDLLSDLGGEKSRNCSKKKRFIPHHLISVGVHIEDDDISGETDSQDLPRQIVSYDVDTGHITPFTKVPDGCLISHDALLAKKGYSVCTQGEKIFVSGGEDRLGKNTWMMQIWCYNNFEKSWSTVAELQNPRRHHAMCVSDDSSLLLMGGFGRFRYRLDSVQEYNYHTGEWSDRAPMPEKMVNICACHCHSYVFVVKTGSISSPLSYNTDLDQWTCLSFNTTLGELAFDAKRIWMIPDSNFIFIGMDNVHTVFKVNTITNEMQECSVVSDNGRKRQPSYDVSKLDPNKFSENCEVIQALKNMYHIDTNLEKDKLCKFFSFFVRNEILAVPSFPGLI
;
A
#
# COMPACT_ATOMS: atom_id res chain seq x y z
N MET A 1 -20.39 -19.62 35.19
CA MET A 1 -20.32 -20.70 34.17
C MET A 1 -19.83 -20.03 32.89
N ASP A 2 -18.64 -19.42 32.89
CA ASP A 2 -17.30 -20.02 32.89
C ASP A 2 -17.09 -21.04 31.78
N SER A 3 -16.85 -20.56 30.55
CA SER A 3 -15.90 -21.13 29.60
C SER A 3 -15.88 -20.32 28.28
N CYS A 4 -15.01 -19.31 28.16
CA CYS A 4 -14.48 -18.86 26.86
C CYS A 4 -13.35 -17.85 27.05
N VAL A 5 -12.26 -18.27 27.69
CA VAL A 5 -10.95 -17.60 27.56
C VAL A 5 -9.92 -18.71 27.52
N LYS A 6 -9.43 -19.05 26.32
CA LYS A 6 -8.15 -19.75 26.09
C LYS A 6 -7.83 -19.82 24.59
N ASN A 7 -6.57 -19.56 24.31
CA ASN A 7 -5.82 -19.73 23.05
C ASN A 7 -5.78 -18.54 22.07
N ARG A 8 -4.91 -17.57 22.38
CA ARG A 8 -4.19 -16.76 21.38
C ARG A 8 -2.65 -16.74 21.53
N ASN A 9 -2.04 -17.46 22.47
CA ASN A 9 -0.59 -17.38 22.73
C ASN A 9 0.18 -18.68 22.44
N LYS A 10 0.11 -19.22 21.22
CA LYS A 10 1.08 -20.22 20.73
C LYS A 10 1.23 -20.11 19.21
N THR A 11 2.16 -19.29 18.77
CA THR A 11 2.69 -19.27 17.38
C THR A 11 4.16 -19.64 17.43
N SER A 12 4.45 -20.93 17.55
CA SER A 12 5.79 -21.49 17.37
C SER A 12 5.98 -21.82 15.88
N CYS A 13 6.90 -21.14 15.21
CA CYS A 13 7.35 -21.55 13.88
C CYS A 13 8.48 -22.57 14.03
N GLU A 14 8.15 -23.86 13.93
CA GLU A 14 9.16 -24.89 13.64
C GLU A 14 9.57 -24.75 12.17
N SER A 15 10.76 -24.23 11.91
CA SER A 15 11.34 -24.19 10.55
C SER A 15 12.43 -25.26 10.44
N GLU A 16 12.09 -26.38 9.82
CA GLU A 16 13.04 -27.43 9.46
C GLU A 16 13.82 -27.01 8.20
N VAL A 17 15.14 -26.94 8.31
CA VAL A 17 16.05 -26.94 7.15
C VAL A 17 16.86 -28.23 7.20
N HIS A 18 16.70 -29.03 6.15
CA HIS A 18 17.61 -30.13 5.82
C HIS A 18 18.95 -29.55 5.36
N GLU A 19 19.87 -29.34 6.29
CA GLU A 19 21.30 -29.37 5.98
C GLU A 19 21.93 -30.57 6.71
N ASN A 20 22.72 -31.33 5.95
CA ASN A 20 23.32 -32.60 6.32
C ASN A 20 24.16 -32.49 7.60
N CYS A 21 23.52 -32.58 8.76
CA CYS A 21 24.17 -32.95 10.01
C CYS A 21 24.15 -34.48 10.09
N SER A 22 25.30 -35.08 9.84
CA SER A 22 25.56 -36.51 10.00
C SER A 22 25.06 -37.01 11.35
N LEU A 23 23.96 -37.77 11.33
CA LEU A 23 23.44 -38.52 12.46
C LEU A 23 24.51 -39.50 12.98
N GLY A 24 24.81 -39.43 14.28
CA GLY A 24 25.18 -40.62 15.05
C GLY A 24 26.64 -40.83 15.42
N LYS A 25 27.26 -39.87 16.12
CA LYS A 25 28.20 -40.19 17.21
C LYS A 25 27.96 -39.19 18.34
N GLU A 26 27.53 -39.65 19.50
CA GLU A 26 27.55 -38.83 20.72
C GLU A 26 28.99 -38.35 20.94
N MET A 27 29.23 -37.08 20.61
CA MET A 27 30.52 -36.44 20.81
C MET A 27 30.57 -36.06 22.30
N THR A 28 31.58 -36.56 23.01
CA THR A 28 31.77 -36.22 24.42
C THR A 28 32.04 -34.72 24.54
N PRO A 29 31.30 -33.97 25.37
CA PRO A 29 31.50 -32.53 25.52
C PRO A 29 32.95 -32.21 25.92
N ASP A 30 33.59 -31.30 25.19
CA ASP A 30 34.98 -30.87 25.38
C ASP A 30 35.10 -29.37 25.76
N LEU A 31 33.97 -28.71 26.05
CA LEU A 31 33.88 -27.33 26.49
C LEU A 31 32.84 -27.15 27.60
N VAL A 32 33.14 -26.29 28.58
CA VAL A 32 32.18 -25.78 29.55
C VAL A 32 32.02 -24.28 29.35
N VAL A 33 30.82 -23.84 28.98
CA VAL A 33 30.45 -22.42 28.98
C VAL A 33 29.72 -22.12 30.28
N ARG A 34 30.32 -21.28 31.13
CA ARG A 34 29.75 -20.86 32.42
C ARG A 34 29.08 -19.50 32.27
N VAL A 35 27.75 -19.45 32.35
CA VAL A 35 26.95 -18.22 32.24
C VAL A 35 26.41 -17.85 33.62
N SER A 36 26.85 -16.73 34.17
CA SER A 36 26.43 -16.22 35.50
C SER A 36 26.40 -17.32 36.60
N GLY A 37 27.40 -18.20 36.57
CA GLY A 37 27.58 -19.31 37.52
C GLY A 37 26.91 -20.65 37.15
N ARG A 38 26.14 -20.73 36.05
CA ARG A 38 25.55 -21.97 35.54
C ARG A 38 26.41 -22.57 34.41
N ASP A 39 26.71 -23.86 34.52
CA ASP A 39 27.56 -24.58 33.56
C ASP A 39 26.75 -25.24 32.44
N PHE A 40 27.16 -24.97 31.21
CA PHE A 40 26.65 -25.60 29.99
C PHE A 40 27.77 -26.40 29.34
N ARG A 41 27.59 -27.71 29.20
CA ARG A 41 28.55 -28.60 28.55
C ARG A 41 28.25 -28.66 27.06
N CYS A 42 29.24 -28.33 26.24
CA CYS A 42 29.08 -28.25 24.80
C CYS A 42 30.33 -28.72 24.03
N ASN A 43 30.26 -28.71 22.70
CA ASN A 43 31.37 -29.10 21.83
C ASN A 43 32.05 -27.90 21.15
N LYS A 44 33.36 -27.74 21.31
CA LYS A 44 34.16 -26.64 20.70
C LYS A 44 33.92 -26.55 19.19
N LYS A 45 33.94 -27.69 18.49
CA LYS A 45 33.76 -27.74 17.03
C LYS A 45 32.41 -27.20 16.57
N GLN A 46 31.33 -27.49 17.30
CA GLN A 46 29.98 -27.01 16.96
C GLN A 46 29.84 -25.51 17.25
N MET A 47 30.41 -25.06 18.37
CA MET A 47 30.44 -23.64 18.73
C MET A 47 31.22 -22.81 17.70
N MET A 48 32.42 -23.24 17.31
CA MET A 48 33.23 -22.57 16.27
C MET A 48 32.56 -22.56 14.90
N GLY A 49 31.88 -23.66 14.53
CA GLY A 49 31.18 -23.74 13.25
C GLY A 49 29.96 -22.82 13.15
N SER A 50 29.39 -22.44 14.29
CA SER A 50 28.17 -21.61 14.36
C SER A 50 28.43 -20.15 14.73
N SER A 51 29.59 -19.85 15.34
CA SER A 51 29.91 -18.54 15.89
C SER A 51 31.34 -18.13 15.54
N GLU A 52 31.45 -17.00 14.82
CA GLU A 52 32.73 -16.40 14.47
C GLU A 52 33.50 -15.91 15.70
N PHE A 53 32.78 -15.49 16.75
CA PHE A 53 33.38 -15.14 18.03
C PHE A 53 34.11 -16.32 18.67
N PHE A 54 33.42 -17.47 18.80
CA PHE A 54 34.05 -18.66 19.38
C PHE A 54 35.14 -19.23 18.47
N ARG A 55 34.97 -19.16 17.15
CA ARG A 55 36.01 -19.50 16.18
C ARG A 55 37.27 -18.66 16.39
N GLY A 56 37.12 -17.34 16.43
CA GLY A 56 38.23 -16.43 16.71
C GLY A 56 38.88 -16.67 18.08
N MET A 57 38.08 -16.97 19.11
CA MET A 57 38.60 -17.29 20.45
C MET A 57 39.47 -18.54 20.46
N PHE A 58 38.99 -19.65 19.87
CA PHE A 58 39.66 -20.95 19.95
C PHE A 58 40.76 -21.15 18.88
N GLU A 59 40.71 -20.42 17.77
CA GLU A 59 41.77 -20.43 16.74
C GLU A 59 42.89 -19.40 17.03
N SER A 60 42.76 -18.59 18.08
CA SER A 60 43.77 -17.60 18.47
C SER A 60 44.96 -18.21 19.24
N GLU A 61 46.05 -17.45 19.37
CA GLU A 61 47.18 -17.80 20.26
C GLU A 61 46.96 -17.38 21.73
N MET A 62 45.72 -17.02 22.12
CA MET A 62 45.43 -16.55 23.48
C MET A 62 45.22 -17.69 24.47
N LYS A 63 45.20 -17.37 25.78
CA LYS A 63 45.06 -18.38 26.85
C LYS A 63 43.77 -19.17 26.73
N GLU A 64 42.72 -18.52 26.26
CA GLU A 64 41.37 -19.04 26.07
C GLU A 64 41.32 -20.16 25.03
N ALA A 65 42.22 -20.17 24.04
CA ALA A 65 42.32 -21.25 23.05
C ALA A 65 42.69 -22.60 23.68
N ASN A 66 43.47 -22.57 24.76
CA ASN A 66 43.87 -23.75 25.52
C ASN A 66 42.97 -24.01 26.75
N SER A 67 41.92 -23.21 26.95
CA SER A 67 40.97 -23.39 28.06
C SER A 67 39.81 -24.30 27.62
N ASP A 68 39.40 -25.19 28.52
CA ASP A 68 38.18 -25.99 28.37
C ASP A 68 36.97 -25.35 29.09
N CYS A 69 37.15 -24.14 29.62
CA CYS A 69 36.11 -23.36 30.28
C CYS A 69 36.10 -21.91 29.80
N VAL A 70 34.93 -21.42 29.37
CA VAL A 70 34.69 -20.02 28.99
C VAL A 70 33.67 -19.42 29.95
N GLN A 71 33.97 -18.25 30.52
CA GLN A 71 33.11 -17.58 31.50
C GLN A 71 32.43 -16.35 30.88
N ILE A 72 31.11 -16.26 31.03
CA ILE A 72 30.25 -15.18 30.54
C ILE A 72 29.47 -14.65 31.75
N GLU A 73 29.75 -13.42 32.17
CA GLU A 73 29.12 -12.84 33.37
C GLU A 73 27.89 -11.99 33.05
N GLU A 74 27.86 -11.37 31.85
CA GLU A 74 26.83 -10.42 31.41
C GLU A 74 25.91 -11.02 30.33
N ALA A 75 25.14 -12.04 30.69
CA ALA A 75 24.07 -12.57 29.84
C ALA A 75 22.96 -13.20 30.67
N ASP A 76 21.70 -13.07 30.21
CA ASP A 76 20.59 -13.83 30.75
C ASP A 76 20.81 -15.34 30.52
N ILE A 77 20.62 -16.12 31.57
CA ILE A 77 20.94 -17.55 31.59
C ILE A 77 20.08 -18.32 30.57
N GLU A 78 18.78 -18.04 30.51
CA GLU A 78 17.86 -18.80 29.66
C GLU A 78 18.02 -18.44 28.18
N THR A 79 18.23 -17.16 27.88
CA THR A 79 18.51 -16.68 26.52
C THR A 79 19.84 -17.22 26.02
N MET A 80 20.90 -17.16 26.84
CA MET A 80 22.20 -17.70 26.45
C MET A 80 22.17 -19.22 26.31
N ALA A 81 21.42 -19.92 27.17
CA ALA A 81 21.18 -21.35 26.99
C ALA A 81 20.51 -21.66 25.65
N ALA A 82 19.59 -20.81 25.20
CA ALA A 82 18.93 -20.95 23.91
C ALA A 82 19.91 -20.75 22.74
N VAL A 83 20.80 -19.75 22.82
CA VAL A 83 21.87 -19.52 21.83
C VAL A 83 22.86 -20.70 21.80
N ILE A 84 23.28 -21.21 22.96
CA ILE A 84 24.17 -22.38 23.03
C ILE A 84 23.50 -23.62 22.41
N ARG A 85 22.25 -23.89 22.77
CA ARG A 85 21.48 -25.01 22.17
C ARG A 85 21.37 -24.87 20.65
N TYR A 86 21.19 -23.65 20.15
CA TYR A 86 21.18 -23.40 18.71
C TYR A 86 22.53 -23.75 18.06
N CYS A 87 23.66 -23.32 18.66
CA CYS A 87 24.99 -23.64 18.14
C CYS A 87 25.27 -25.15 18.10
N GLU A 88 24.70 -25.93 19.02
CA GLU A 88 24.90 -27.39 19.06
C GLU A 88 23.95 -28.16 18.15
N THR A 89 22.70 -27.71 18.02
CA THR A 89 21.63 -28.49 17.37
C THR A 89 21.13 -27.90 16.05
N GLY A 90 21.43 -26.62 15.78
CA GLY A 90 20.87 -25.84 14.68
C GLY A 90 19.38 -25.46 14.87
N ARG A 91 18.78 -25.80 16.01
CA ARG A 91 17.34 -25.64 16.28
C ARG A 91 17.10 -24.66 17.43
N LEU A 92 16.13 -23.76 17.23
CA LEU A 92 15.66 -22.82 18.23
C LEU A 92 14.21 -22.42 17.93
N GLU A 93 13.37 -22.40 18.95
CA GLU A 93 12.04 -21.82 18.88
C GLU A 93 12.09 -20.32 19.22
N LEU A 94 11.79 -19.49 18.23
CA LEU A 94 11.65 -18.05 18.40
C LEU A 94 10.21 -17.70 18.78
N SER A 95 10.06 -16.70 19.63
CA SER A 95 8.80 -16.15 20.09
C SER A 95 8.91 -14.63 20.22
N VAL A 96 7.77 -13.94 20.30
CA VAL A 96 7.72 -12.49 20.50
C VAL A 96 8.45 -12.07 21.78
N ASP A 97 8.43 -12.93 22.81
CA ASP A 97 9.02 -12.65 24.12
C ASP A 97 10.55 -12.81 24.17
N ASN A 98 11.14 -13.62 23.28
CA ASN A 98 12.57 -13.97 23.34
C ASN A 98 13.39 -13.45 22.14
N VAL A 99 12.75 -13.05 21.04
CA VAL A 99 13.46 -12.77 19.77
C VAL A 99 14.45 -11.61 19.91
N HIS A 100 14.11 -10.57 20.68
CA HIS A 100 14.95 -9.41 20.89
C HIS A 100 16.23 -9.78 21.66
N GLN A 101 16.09 -10.48 22.80
CA GLN A 101 17.23 -10.89 23.62
C GLN A 101 18.10 -11.92 22.90
N VAL A 102 17.48 -12.85 22.16
CA VAL A 102 18.22 -13.82 21.33
C VAL A 102 19.00 -13.10 20.24
N ALA A 103 18.40 -12.14 19.52
CA ALA A 103 19.08 -11.39 18.47
C ALA A 103 20.24 -10.56 19.02
N GLU A 104 20.09 -9.96 20.20
CA GLU A 104 21.16 -9.23 20.88
C GLU A 104 22.36 -10.14 21.18
N LEU A 105 22.14 -11.29 21.82
CA LEU A 105 23.22 -12.24 22.11
C LEU A 105 23.80 -12.86 20.83
N ALA A 106 22.97 -13.18 19.84
CA ALA A 106 23.41 -13.70 18.56
C ALA A 106 24.33 -12.69 17.85
N SER A 107 24.03 -11.40 17.93
CA SER A 107 24.87 -10.32 17.42
C SER A 107 26.18 -10.21 18.22
N LYS A 108 26.09 -10.15 19.56
CA LYS A 108 27.25 -10.08 20.47
C LYS A 108 28.24 -11.23 20.25
N TYR A 109 27.74 -12.45 20.04
CA TYR A 109 28.53 -13.65 19.81
C TYR A 109 28.66 -14.04 18.33
N GLN A 110 28.30 -13.16 17.40
CA GLN A 110 28.49 -13.33 15.95
C GLN A 110 27.96 -14.67 15.40
N VAL A 111 26.74 -15.04 15.80
CA VAL A 111 26.00 -16.22 15.32
C VAL A 111 25.14 -15.81 14.12
N SER A 112 25.79 -15.56 12.98
CA SER A 112 25.16 -14.92 11.80
C SER A 112 23.88 -15.60 11.30
N ASN A 113 23.84 -16.93 11.27
CA ASN A 113 22.64 -17.68 10.85
C ASN A 113 21.45 -17.45 11.79
N LEU A 114 21.71 -17.31 13.09
CA LEU A 114 20.68 -17.03 14.09
C LEU A 114 20.17 -15.60 13.96
N ILE A 115 21.06 -14.63 13.72
CA ILE A 115 20.69 -13.23 13.42
C ILE A 115 19.76 -13.18 12.20
N GLY A 116 20.09 -13.91 11.13
CA GLY A 116 19.24 -14.04 9.95
C GLY A 116 17.84 -14.60 10.28
N LYS A 117 17.77 -15.65 11.10
CA LYS A 117 16.48 -16.21 11.57
C LYS A 117 15.68 -15.21 12.40
N CYS A 118 16.31 -14.49 13.32
CA CYS A 118 15.63 -13.44 14.10
C CYS A 118 15.12 -12.31 13.20
N SER A 119 15.89 -11.89 12.19
CA SER A 119 15.48 -10.89 11.21
C SER A 119 14.25 -11.34 10.42
N ILE A 120 14.20 -12.61 9.98
CA ILE A 120 13.04 -13.17 9.28
C ILE A 120 11.81 -13.21 10.20
N PHE A 121 11.97 -13.65 11.44
CA PHE A 121 10.89 -13.68 12.42
C PHE A 121 10.33 -12.27 12.66
N LEU A 122 11.18 -11.30 12.99
CA LEU A 122 10.76 -9.91 13.20
C LEU A 122 10.07 -9.33 11.98
N ARG A 123 10.57 -9.61 10.77
CA ARG A 123 9.96 -9.19 9.50
C ARG A 123 8.56 -9.77 9.32
N ASP A 124 8.35 -11.04 9.63
CA ASP A 124 7.08 -11.72 9.34
C ASP A 124 5.99 -11.41 10.38
N PHE A 125 6.36 -10.94 11.58
CA PHE A 125 5.45 -10.64 12.67
C PHE A 125 5.33 -9.13 12.99
N ILE A 126 5.36 -8.26 12.00
CA ILE A 126 5.15 -6.80 12.19
C ILE A 126 3.65 -6.48 12.24
N HIS A 127 3.22 -5.73 13.26
CA HIS A 127 1.86 -5.21 13.44
C HIS A 127 1.88 -3.86 14.20
N ASP A 128 0.70 -3.25 14.39
CA ASP A 128 0.57 -1.90 14.94
C ASP A 128 1.27 -1.71 16.31
N GLU A 129 1.23 -2.72 17.17
CA GLU A 129 1.75 -2.66 18.54
C GLU A 129 3.26 -2.86 18.66
N ASN A 130 3.94 -3.44 17.66
CA ASN A 130 5.37 -3.75 17.74
C ASN A 130 6.23 -3.09 16.63
N CYS A 131 5.61 -2.29 15.77
CA CYS A 131 6.27 -1.78 14.58
C CYS A 131 7.40 -0.79 14.90
N PHE A 132 7.22 0.09 15.90
CA PHE A 132 8.27 1.04 16.30
C PHE A 132 9.42 0.33 17.01
N SER A 133 9.12 -0.52 18.00
CA SER A 133 10.13 -1.33 18.66
C SER A 133 10.93 -2.18 17.67
N THR A 134 10.26 -2.84 16.72
CA THR A 134 10.93 -3.62 15.66
C THR A 134 11.80 -2.73 14.75
N LEU A 135 11.31 -1.54 14.36
CA LEU A 135 12.05 -0.60 13.52
C LEU A 135 13.37 -0.18 14.17
N PHE A 136 13.34 0.30 15.42
CA PHE A 136 14.53 0.81 16.10
C PHE A 136 15.47 -0.32 16.54
N PHE A 137 14.93 -1.48 16.91
CA PHE A 137 15.73 -2.66 17.17
C PHE A 137 16.47 -3.14 15.92
N ALA A 138 15.76 -3.25 14.80
CA ALA A 138 16.35 -3.69 13.54
C ALA A 138 17.41 -2.70 13.02
N ASP A 139 17.25 -1.40 13.26
CA ASP A 139 18.29 -0.39 12.95
C ASP A 139 19.54 -0.60 13.83
N THR A 140 19.34 -0.77 15.14
CA THR A 140 20.42 -0.93 16.12
C THR A 140 21.28 -2.17 15.84
N PHE A 141 20.65 -3.28 15.46
CA PHE A 141 21.33 -4.55 15.17
C PHE A 141 21.58 -4.79 13.67
N TYR A 142 21.36 -3.78 12.82
CA TYR A 142 21.57 -3.84 11.36
C TYR A 142 20.83 -4.98 10.65
N LEU A 143 19.62 -5.31 11.12
CA LEU A 143 18.74 -6.34 10.54
C LEU A 143 18.03 -5.79 9.29
N LYS A 144 18.71 -5.81 8.14
CA LYS A 144 18.28 -5.12 6.91
C LYS A 144 16.84 -5.43 6.48
N GLU A 145 16.45 -6.69 6.45
CA GLU A 145 15.11 -7.10 5.97
C GLU A 145 14.00 -6.66 6.92
N ALA A 146 14.20 -6.86 8.23
CA ALA A 146 13.27 -6.43 9.26
C ALA A 146 13.16 -4.90 9.28
N TYR A 147 14.29 -4.18 9.22
CA TYR A 147 14.33 -2.73 9.20
C TYR A 147 13.56 -2.16 8.00
N SER A 148 13.82 -2.69 6.79
CA SER A 148 13.16 -2.22 5.58
C SER A 148 11.64 -2.34 5.68
N LYS A 149 11.14 -3.51 6.10
CA LYS A 149 9.70 -3.75 6.24
C LYS A 149 9.07 -2.94 7.39
N ALA A 150 9.74 -2.85 8.54
CA ALA A 150 9.26 -2.07 9.70
C ALA A 150 9.21 -0.57 9.39
N ARG A 151 10.26 -0.02 8.78
CA ARG A 151 10.30 1.38 8.34
C ARG A 151 9.14 1.66 7.39
N HIS A 152 8.93 0.79 6.41
CA HIS A 152 7.83 0.94 5.47
C HIS A 152 6.47 0.91 6.15
N TYR A 153 6.23 -0.04 7.05
CA TYR A 153 4.98 -0.15 7.80
C TYR A 153 4.70 1.11 8.64
N VAL A 154 5.72 1.59 9.36
CA VAL A 154 5.63 2.78 10.22
C VAL A 154 5.33 4.04 9.40
N LEU A 155 6.09 4.27 8.33
CA LEU A 155 5.92 5.46 7.50
C LEU A 155 4.57 5.47 6.78
N TRP A 156 4.08 4.30 6.38
CA TRP A 156 2.81 4.15 5.68
C TRP A 156 1.60 4.38 6.58
N ASN A 157 1.62 3.73 7.76
CA ASN A 157 0.51 3.76 8.71
C ASN A 157 0.66 4.88 9.74
N PHE A 158 1.56 5.84 9.52
CA PHE A 158 1.94 6.83 10.52
C PHE A 158 0.74 7.49 11.22
N MET A 159 -0.24 7.96 10.44
CA MET A 159 -1.45 8.61 10.97
C MET A 159 -2.29 7.68 11.85
N LYS A 160 -2.36 6.38 11.53
CA LYS A 160 -3.04 5.36 12.35
C LYS A 160 -2.25 5.10 13.63
N LEU A 161 -0.92 5.08 13.54
CA LEU A 161 -0.01 4.74 14.63
C LEU A 161 0.14 5.85 15.68
N LEU A 162 -0.30 7.08 15.42
CA LEU A 162 -0.26 8.18 16.39
C LEU A 162 -1.02 7.88 17.70
N HIS A 163 -1.99 6.98 17.66
CA HIS A 163 -2.78 6.58 18.83
C HIS A 163 -2.12 5.48 19.66
N GLN A 164 -1.01 4.89 19.19
CA GLN A 164 -0.30 3.83 19.90
C GLN A 164 0.53 4.41 21.04
N GLY A 165 0.56 3.72 22.19
CA GLY A 165 1.33 4.14 23.36
C GLY A 165 2.83 4.29 23.07
N GLU A 166 3.39 3.40 22.25
CA GLU A 166 4.81 3.46 21.86
C GLU A 166 5.17 4.80 21.20
N PHE A 167 4.28 5.44 20.43
CA PHE A 167 4.57 6.69 19.71
C PHE A 167 4.93 7.84 20.66
N VAL A 168 4.16 8.04 21.73
CA VAL A 168 4.38 9.15 22.68
C VAL A 168 5.59 8.91 23.59
N GLU A 169 6.02 7.65 23.75
CA GLU A 169 7.18 7.27 24.55
C GLU A 169 8.51 7.33 23.77
N MET A 170 8.47 7.50 22.45
CA MET A 170 9.67 7.57 21.60
C MET A 170 10.64 8.67 22.02
N GLU A 171 11.94 8.40 21.85
CA GLU A 171 12.99 9.41 22.03
C GLU A 171 12.99 10.45 20.90
N THR A 172 13.56 11.63 21.16
CA THR A 172 13.69 12.71 20.15
C THR A 172 14.37 12.23 18.87
N SER A 173 15.44 11.44 18.99
CA SER A 173 16.21 10.90 17.86
C SER A 173 15.36 9.97 16.98
N GLN A 174 14.54 9.14 17.62
CA GLN A 174 13.64 8.19 16.98
C GLN A 174 12.52 8.91 16.23
N LEU A 175 11.85 9.89 16.87
CA LEU A 175 10.80 10.68 16.23
C LEU A 175 11.35 11.47 15.05
N ARG A 176 12.50 12.13 15.24
CA ARG A 176 13.19 12.88 14.18
C ARG A 176 13.39 12.03 12.94
N ARG A 177 13.84 10.79 13.11
CA ARG A 177 14.11 9.87 11.99
C ARG A 177 12.86 9.54 11.19
N ILE A 178 11.69 9.55 11.81
CA ILE A 178 10.41 9.33 11.12
C ILE A 178 9.94 10.61 10.42
N ILE A 179 9.88 11.75 11.13
CA ILE A 179 9.32 12.99 10.57
C ILE A 179 10.18 13.62 9.48
N SER A 180 11.50 13.38 9.52
CA SER A 180 12.43 13.83 8.49
C SER A 180 12.48 12.90 7.26
N ASP A 181 11.73 11.80 7.31
CA ASP A 181 11.75 10.79 6.27
C ASP A 181 10.96 11.26 5.03
N PRO A 182 11.58 11.34 3.84
CA PRO A 182 10.89 11.80 2.64
C PRO A 182 9.74 10.88 2.20
N GLN A 183 9.65 9.65 2.71
CA GLN A 183 8.62 8.71 2.30
C GLN A 183 7.48 8.59 3.33
N LEU A 184 7.45 9.48 4.34
CA LEU A 184 6.42 9.51 5.36
C LEU A 184 5.04 9.86 4.76
N ASN A 185 4.07 8.95 4.89
CA ASN A 185 2.77 9.05 4.25
C ASN A 185 1.80 9.95 5.04
N VAL A 186 1.72 11.23 4.64
CA VAL A 186 0.78 12.22 5.18
C VAL A 186 0.13 13.01 4.04
N ARG A 187 -1.06 13.55 4.28
CA ARG A 187 -1.80 14.36 3.31
C ARG A 187 -1.29 15.80 3.23
N SER A 188 -0.68 16.29 4.32
CA SER A 188 -0.11 17.64 4.42
C SER A 188 0.91 17.70 5.55
N GLU A 189 1.81 18.69 5.52
CA GLU A 189 2.75 18.89 6.64
C GLU A 189 2.07 19.39 7.92
N LEU A 190 0.83 19.88 7.82
CA LEU A 190 0.00 20.13 8.98
C LEU A 190 -0.23 18.85 9.80
N GLU A 191 -0.40 17.69 9.16
CA GLU A 191 -0.57 16.41 9.87
C GLU A 191 0.70 16.00 10.62
N THR A 192 1.87 16.17 9.99
CA THR A 192 3.18 15.97 10.63
C THR A 192 3.36 16.87 11.85
N LEU A 193 2.98 18.14 11.71
CA LEU A 193 3.07 19.10 12.80
C LEU A 193 2.12 18.76 13.94
N LYS A 194 0.89 18.31 13.65
CA LYS A 194 -0.05 17.85 14.67
C LYS A 194 0.50 16.63 15.42
N ALA A 195 1.13 15.69 14.72
CA ALA A 195 1.81 14.55 15.34
C ALA A 195 2.96 14.99 16.26
N LEU A 196 3.81 15.92 15.81
CA LEU A 196 4.88 16.51 16.61
C LEU A 196 4.33 17.20 17.87
N MET A 197 3.26 17.99 17.73
CA MET A 197 2.61 18.66 18.86
C MET A 197 2.01 17.66 19.84
N CYS A 198 1.42 16.55 19.36
CA CYS A 198 0.93 15.47 20.21
C CYS A 198 2.05 14.88 21.07
N TRP A 199 3.22 14.62 20.48
CA TRP A 199 4.39 14.09 21.18
C TRP A 199 4.99 15.08 22.18
N ILE A 200 5.08 16.38 21.85
CA ILE A 200 5.55 17.43 22.78
C ILE A 200 4.58 17.63 23.95
N ASN A 201 3.28 17.63 23.69
CA ASN A 201 2.27 17.85 24.72
C ASN A 201 2.20 16.69 25.75
N HIS A 202 2.71 15.51 25.39
CA HIS A 202 2.81 14.38 26.31
C HIS A 202 3.90 14.60 27.38
N ASP A 203 5.01 15.24 27.01
CA ASP A 203 6.13 15.53 27.90
C ASP A 203 6.75 16.90 27.57
N MET A 204 6.37 17.88 28.38
CA MET A 204 6.74 19.28 28.19
C MET A 204 8.25 19.53 28.36
N GLU A 205 9.02 18.63 28.98
CA GLU A 205 10.47 18.76 29.08
C GLU A 205 11.13 18.72 27.69
N ARG A 206 10.46 18.09 26.71
CA ARG A 206 10.91 17.98 25.32
C ARG A 206 10.76 19.26 24.51
N THR A 207 10.19 20.32 25.10
CA THR A 207 10.03 21.63 24.42
C THR A 207 11.37 22.18 23.90
N GLY A 208 12.49 21.82 24.54
CA GLY A 208 13.84 22.19 24.06
C GLY A 208 14.21 21.60 22.70
N SER A 209 13.64 20.46 22.31
CA SER A 209 13.86 19.80 21.00
C SER A 209 12.95 20.33 19.90
N LEU A 210 11.89 21.07 20.25
CA LEU A 210 10.90 21.57 19.29
C LEU A 210 11.51 22.38 18.14
N PRO A 211 12.44 23.34 18.35
CA PRO A 211 13.00 24.11 17.24
C PRO A 211 13.70 23.24 16.19
N GLU A 212 14.44 22.21 16.62
CA GLU A 212 15.14 21.31 15.71
C GLU A 212 14.15 20.44 14.91
N LEU A 213 13.17 19.83 15.58
CA LEU A 213 12.17 18.99 14.92
C LEU A 213 11.27 19.80 13.98
N LEU A 214 10.94 21.04 14.36
CA LEU A 214 10.16 21.95 13.52
C LEU A 214 10.91 22.31 12.24
N MET A 215 12.23 22.47 12.31
CA MET A 215 13.05 22.69 11.12
C MET A 215 12.99 21.50 10.16
N ASP A 216 12.99 20.27 10.67
CA ASP A 216 12.87 19.07 9.82
C ASP A 216 11.49 19.00 9.13
N VAL A 217 10.40 19.40 9.80
CA VAL A 217 9.06 19.50 9.17
C VAL A 217 9.02 20.62 8.13
N LEU A 218 9.60 21.78 8.45
CA LEU A 218 9.67 22.93 7.54
C LEU A 218 10.43 22.64 6.24
N GLU A 219 11.36 21.66 6.22
CA GLU A 219 12.04 21.25 4.99
C GLU A 219 11.09 20.73 3.91
N PHE A 220 9.89 20.27 4.30
CA PHE A 220 8.88 19.70 3.41
C PHE A 220 7.67 20.62 3.19
N CYS A 221 7.50 21.69 3.98
CA CYS A 221 6.35 22.60 3.87
C CYS A 221 6.39 23.42 2.57
N ASN A 222 5.23 23.56 1.92
CA ASN A 222 4.98 24.57 0.90
C ASN A 222 4.24 25.80 1.48
N GLU A 223 4.02 26.84 0.66
CA GLU A 223 3.33 28.07 1.09
C GLU A 223 1.92 27.80 1.64
N LYS A 224 1.16 26.88 1.02
CA LYS A 224 -0.19 26.51 1.48
C LYS A 224 -0.14 25.77 2.81
N ASP A 225 0.84 24.89 3.02
CA ASP A 225 1.00 24.21 4.31
C ASP A 225 1.22 25.23 5.43
N ILE A 226 2.07 26.24 5.18
CA ILE A 226 2.33 27.31 6.15
C ILE A 226 1.05 28.10 6.44
N GLU A 227 0.26 28.47 5.43
CA GLU A 227 -1.04 29.13 5.62
C GLU A 227 -1.99 28.27 6.48
N MET A 228 -2.16 26.99 6.12
CA MET A 228 -3.02 26.06 6.87
C MET A 228 -2.56 25.90 8.33
N ILE A 229 -1.25 25.86 8.57
CA ILE A 229 -0.67 25.78 9.92
C ILE A 229 -0.96 27.04 10.72
N MET A 230 -0.81 28.22 10.12
CA MET A 230 -1.06 29.50 10.79
C MET A 230 -2.55 29.68 11.14
N GLU A 231 -3.45 29.17 10.32
CA GLU A 231 -4.90 29.19 10.56
C GLU A 231 -5.39 28.12 11.54
N SER A 232 -4.68 26.99 11.67
CA SER A 232 -5.11 25.85 12.47
C SER A 232 -5.24 26.19 13.97
N PRO A 233 -6.40 25.94 14.62
CA PRO A 233 -6.57 26.17 16.05
C PRO A 233 -5.81 25.16 16.92
N ASP A 234 -5.46 24.00 16.37
CA ASP A 234 -4.79 22.91 17.09
C ASP A 234 -3.29 23.18 17.32
N VAL A 235 -2.72 24.17 16.62
CA VAL A 235 -1.30 24.51 16.71
C VAL A 235 -1.12 25.61 17.75
N SER A 236 -0.28 25.35 18.75
CA SER A 236 -0.03 26.29 19.85
C SER A 236 0.56 27.61 19.35
N LYS A 237 0.25 28.71 20.06
CA LYS A 237 0.79 30.04 19.73
C LYS A 237 2.33 30.06 19.71
N ASN A 238 2.97 29.38 20.67
CA ASN A 238 4.43 29.27 20.73
C ASN A 238 5.02 28.64 19.46
N CYS A 239 4.38 27.60 18.93
CA CYS A 239 4.81 26.98 17.68
C CYS A 239 4.64 27.92 16.48
N LYS A 240 3.55 28.70 16.43
CA LYS A 240 3.31 29.70 15.36
C LYS A 240 4.30 30.85 15.42
N ASP A 241 4.59 31.34 16.62
CA ASP A 241 5.60 32.39 16.83
C ASP A 241 6.97 31.87 16.37
N LEU A 242 7.36 30.66 16.76
CA LEU A 242 8.61 30.01 16.33
C LEU A 242 8.67 29.76 14.82
N LEU A 243 7.56 29.36 14.21
CA LEU A 243 7.43 29.24 12.74
C LEU A 243 7.65 30.57 12.04
N SER A 244 7.14 31.67 12.60
CA SER A 244 7.33 33.00 12.03
C SER A 244 8.79 33.48 12.12
N ASP A 245 9.46 33.18 13.24
CA ASP A 245 10.87 33.50 13.46
C ASP A 245 11.79 32.67 12.54
N LEU A 246 11.56 31.35 12.46
CA LEU A 246 12.34 30.43 11.61
C LEU A 246 12.03 30.61 10.12
N GLY A 247 10.78 30.94 9.78
CA GLY A 247 10.31 31.18 8.42
C GLY A 247 10.86 32.48 7.82
N GLY A 248 11.09 33.52 8.63
CA GLY A 248 11.59 34.81 8.18
C GLY A 248 13.00 34.79 7.58
N GLU A 249 13.91 33.95 8.10
CA GLU A 249 15.29 33.86 7.60
C GLU A 249 15.46 32.90 6.40
N LYS A 250 14.55 31.91 6.22
CA LYS A 250 14.64 30.91 5.14
C LYS A 250 13.53 30.98 4.08
N SER A 251 12.53 31.85 4.22
CA SER A 251 11.46 32.07 3.22
C SER A 251 11.98 32.42 1.81
N ARG A 252 13.22 32.94 1.68
CA ARG A 252 13.85 33.19 0.38
C ARG A 252 14.40 31.94 -0.33
N ASN A 253 14.36 30.76 0.31
CA ASN A 253 14.94 29.49 -0.17
C ASN A 253 13.99 28.29 0.07
N CYS A 254 12.68 28.50 0.19
CA CYS A 254 11.70 27.41 0.30
C CYS A 254 11.55 26.63 -1.02
N SER A 255 12.50 25.72 -1.27
CA SER A 255 12.29 24.39 -1.86
C SER A 255 13.62 23.64 -1.77
N LYS A 256 13.66 22.43 -1.19
CA LYS A 256 14.62 21.38 -1.62
C LYS A 256 14.13 19.94 -1.45
N LYS A 257 13.28 19.61 -0.47
CA LYS A 257 12.76 18.25 -0.30
C LYS A 257 11.24 18.24 -0.44
N LYS A 258 10.73 17.35 -1.28
CA LYS A 258 9.32 16.98 -1.30
C LYS A 258 9.21 15.61 -0.66
N ARG A 259 8.11 15.34 0.03
CA ARG A 259 7.79 13.97 0.37
C ARG A 259 7.61 13.20 -0.94
N PHE A 260 8.47 12.22 -1.13
CA PHE A 260 8.38 11.29 -2.25
C PHE A 260 7.61 10.07 -1.75
N ILE A 261 6.29 10.18 -1.85
CA ILE A 261 5.44 9.00 -1.86
C ILE A 261 5.30 8.67 -3.34
N PRO A 262 6.13 7.78 -3.93
CA PRO A 262 5.85 7.40 -5.31
C PRO A 262 4.48 6.74 -5.30
N HIS A 263 3.53 7.30 -6.00
CA HIS A 263 2.35 6.54 -6.35
C HIS A 263 2.71 5.78 -7.61
N HIS A 264 2.73 4.45 -7.54
CA HIS A 264 2.68 3.68 -8.77
C HIS A 264 1.24 3.78 -9.25
N LEU A 265 1.06 4.43 -10.38
CA LEU A 265 -0.24 4.45 -11.03
C LEU A 265 -0.38 3.12 -11.73
N ILE A 266 -1.07 2.21 -11.06
CA ILE A 266 -1.16 0.83 -11.50
C ILE A 266 -2.31 0.73 -12.46
N SER A 267 -2.03 0.23 -13.65
CA SER A 267 -3.06 -0.14 -14.57
C SER A 267 -3.10 -1.64 -14.78
N VAL A 268 -4.30 -2.19 -14.73
CA VAL A 268 -4.54 -3.63 -14.84
C VAL A 268 -5.07 -3.99 -16.22
N GLY A 269 -4.28 -4.80 -16.94
CA GLY A 269 -4.59 -5.28 -18.28
C GLY A 269 -4.24 -4.31 -19.39
N VAL A 270 -3.08 -3.66 -19.25
CA VAL A 270 -2.47 -2.84 -20.31
C VAL A 270 -1.81 -3.74 -21.34
N HIS A 271 -2.02 -3.40 -22.61
CA HIS A 271 -1.21 -3.90 -23.71
C HIS A 271 0.01 -2.98 -23.84
N ILE A 272 1.21 -3.53 -23.60
CA ILE A 272 2.45 -2.86 -23.97
C ILE A 272 2.68 -3.20 -25.44
N GLU A 273 2.50 -2.22 -26.32
CA GLU A 273 2.96 -2.34 -27.71
C GLU A 273 4.49 -2.23 -27.67
N ASP A 274 5.20 -3.32 -27.96
CA ASP A 274 6.63 -3.25 -28.23
C ASP A 274 6.81 -2.54 -29.59
N ASP A 275 7.50 -1.39 -29.60
CA ASP A 275 7.79 -0.60 -30.80
C ASP A 275 8.54 -1.40 -31.90
N ASP A 276 9.05 -2.60 -31.58
CA ASP A 276 9.79 -3.49 -32.48
C ASP A 276 8.95 -4.58 -33.18
N ILE A 277 7.65 -4.74 -32.88
CA ILE A 277 6.80 -5.73 -33.56
C ILE A 277 5.96 -5.07 -34.65
N SER A 278 6.62 -4.78 -35.78
CA SER A 278 6.02 -4.31 -37.03
C SER A 278 5.28 -5.43 -37.81
N GLY A 279 4.49 -6.24 -37.11
CA GLY A 279 3.71 -7.32 -37.72
C GLY A 279 2.25 -7.24 -37.25
N GLU A 280 1.33 -7.26 -38.22
CA GLU A 280 -0.13 -7.39 -38.04
C GLU A 280 -0.50 -8.60 -37.18
N THR A 281 -0.33 -8.47 -35.87
CA THR A 281 -0.86 -9.39 -34.86
C THR A 281 -2.01 -8.66 -34.19
N ASP A 282 -3.20 -9.23 -34.25
CA ASP A 282 -4.38 -8.67 -33.60
C ASP A 282 -4.05 -8.42 -32.12
N SER A 283 -4.09 -7.16 -31.69
CA SER A 283 -3.73 -6.70 -30.34
C SER A 283 -4.52 -7.38 -29.19
N GLN A 284 -5.49 -8.22 -29.53
CA GLN A 284 -6.32 -8.97 -28.57
C GLN A 284 -5.64 -10.21 -27.98
N ASP A 285 -4.51 -10.67 -28.53
CA ASP A 285 -3.86 -11.94 -28.15
C ASP A 285 -2.62 -11.76 -27.24
N LEU A 286 -2.24 -10.52 -26.91
CA LEU A 286 -1.14 -10.25 -25.97
C LEU A 286 -1.60 -10.43 -24.51
N PRO A 287 -0.78 -11.03 -23.62
CA PRO A 287 -1.13 -11.23 -22.22
C PRO A 287 -1.32 -9.88 -21.52
N ARG A 288 -2.46 -9.73 -20.87
CA ARG A 288 -2.80 -8.56 -20.05
C ARG A 288 -1.82 -8.44 -18.88
N GLN A 289 -1.04 -7.37 -18.84
CA GLN A 289 -0.09 -7.11 -17.76
C GLN A 289 -0.64 -6.11 -16.75
N ILE A 290 -0.15 -6.21 -15.51
CA ILE A 290 -0.29 -5.16 -14.52
C ILE A 290 0.97 -4.31 -14.61
N VAL A 291 0.80 -3.04 -14.94
CA VAL A 291 1.90 -2.12 -15.16
C VAL A 291 1.84 -0.97 -14.18
N SER A 292 3.00 -0.45 -13.81
CA SER A 292 3.16 0.79 -13.08
C SER A 292 3.49 1.90 -14.07
N TYR A 293 2.78 3.02 -13.97
CA TYR A 293 3.10 4.26 -14.67
C TYR A 293 3.75 5.26 -13.71
N ASP A 294 4.96 5.70 -14.05
CA ASP A 294 5.66 6.79 -13.38
C ASP A 294 5.25 8.12 -14.02
N VAL A 295 4.64 9.01 -13.23
CA VAL A 295 4.13 10.30 -13.70
C VAL A 295 5.24 11.29 -14.02
N ASP A 296 6.37 11.22 -13.30
CA ASP A 296 7.47 12.16 -13.43
C ASP A 296 8.32 11.85 -14.67
N THR A 297 8.50 10.57 -14.97
CA THR A 297 9.30 10.11 -16.11
C THR A 297 8.45 9.74 -17.32
N GLY A 298 7.17 9.41 -17.12
CA GLY A 298 6.29 8.85 -18.15
C GLY A 298 6.60 7.39 -18.50
N HIS A 299 7.53 6.74 -17.79
CA HIS A 299 7.89 5.35 -18.04
C HIS A 299 6.82 4.38 -17.53
N ILE A 300 6.56 3.35 -18.33
CA ILE A 300 5.70 2.23 -17.99
C ILE A 300 6.58 1.03 -17.70
N THR A 301 6.41 0.42 -16.53
CA THR A 301 7.16 -0.79 -16.13
C THR A 301 6.19 -1.90 -15.72
N PRO A 302 6.52 -3.18 -15.98
CA PRO A 302 5.76 -4.29 -15.40
C PRO A 302 5.79 -4.22 -13.87
N PHE A 303 4.62 -4.35 -13.23
CA PHE A 303 4.50 -4.18 -11.78
C PHE A 303 4.54 -5.50 -11.02
N THR A 304 3.74 -6.48 -11.42
CA THR A 304 3.73 -7.81 -10.79
C THR A 304 3.27 -8.87 -11.77
N LYS A 305 3.76 -10.10 -11.59
CA LYS A 305 3.28 -11.24 -12.35
C LYS A 305 1.90 -11.66 -11.83
N VAL A 306 0.94 -11.74 -12.73
CA VAL A 306 -0.42 -12.16 -12.41
C VAL A 306 -0.47 -13.67 -12.21
N PRO A 307 -1.12 -14.19 -11.16
CA PRO A 307 -1.33 -15.62 -10.99
C PRO A 307 -2.15 -16.24 -12.13
N ASP A 308 -1.85 -17.49 -12.44
CA ASP A 308 -2.67 -18.29 -13.37
C ASP A 308 -4.11 -18.37 -12.82
N GLY A 309 -5.10 -18.08 -13.67
CA GLY A 309 -6.50 -18.05 -13.29
C GLY A 309 -7.03 -16.69 -12.80
N CYS A 310 -6.18 -15.68 -12.59
CA CYS A 310 -6.61 -14.30 -12.31
C CYS A 310 -6.94 -13.55 -13.62
N LEU A 311 -5.94 -13.07 -14.37
CA LEU A 311 -6.16 -12.42 -15.68
C LEU A 311 -5.74 -13.29 -16.86
N ILE A 312 -4.95 -14.33 -16.58
CA ILE A 312 -4.36 -15.27 -17.53
C ILE A 312 -5.16 -16.58 -17.46
N SER A 313 -5.63 -17.09 -18.60
CA SER A 313 -6.30 -18.39 -18.68
C SER A 313 -5.28 -19.55 -18.78
N HIS A 314 -5.75 -20.79 -18.60
CA HIS A 314 -4.96 -22.01 -18.85
C HIS A 314 -4.45 -22.12 -20.30
N ASP A 315 -5.08 -21.39 -21.22
CA ASP A 315 -4.57 -21.14 -22.56
C ASP A 315 -3.85 -19.79 -22.54
N ALA A 316 -2.52 -19.79 -22.65
CA ALA A 316 -1.66 -18.62 -22.46
C ALA A 316 -1.96 -17.45 -23.42
N LEU A 317 -2.82 -17.67 -24.43
CA LEU A 317 -3.28 -16.70 -25.43
C LEU A 317 -4.67 -16.11 -25.11
N LEU A 318 -5.34 -16.49 -24.01
CA LEU A 318 -6.68 -16.02 -23.67
C LEU A 318 -6.69 -15.14 -22.41
N ALA A 319 -6.94 -13.83 -22.60
CA ALA A 319 -7.13 -12.89 -21.51
C ALA A 319 -8.60 -12.85 -21.04
N LYS A 320 -8.82 -12.86 -19.72
CA LYS A 320 -10.18 -12.70 -19.17
C LYS A 320 -10.77 -11.34 -19.54
N LYS A 321 -12.03 -11.34 -20.00
CA LYS A 321 -12.76 -10.11 -20.36
C LYS A 321 -13.85 -9.81 -19.34
N GLY A 322 -14.03 -8.53 -19.03
CA GLY A 322 -15.07 -8.03 -18.12
C GLY A 322 -14.82 -8.34 -16.65
N TYR A 323 -13.57 -8.47 -16.21
CA TYR A 323 -13.25 -8.36 -14.78
C TYR A 323 -13.48 -6.92 -14.29
N SER A 324 -13.47 -6.73 -12.97
CA SER A 324 -13.48 -5.42 -12.33
C SER A 324 -12.32 -5.34 -11.33
N VAL A 325 -11.78 -4.14 -11.16
CA VAL A 325 -10.65 -3.90 -10.27
C VAL A 325 -10.94 -2.71 -9.36
N CYS A 326 -10.49 -2.78 -8.11
CA CYS A 326 -10.48 -1.63 -7.21
C CYS A 326 -9.27 -1.70 -6.27
N THR A 327 -8.98 -0.60 -5.58
CA THR A 327 -7.88 -0.54 -4.61
C THR A 327 -8.36 0.00 -3.27
N GLN A 328 -7.76 -0.52 -2.20
CA GLN A 328 -7.89 0.02 -0.85
C GLN A 328 -6.52 -0.03 -0.18
N GLY A 329 -5.97 1.14 0.16
CA GLY A 329 -4.63 1.23 0.72
C GLY A 329 -3.59 0.58 -0.19
N GLU A 330 -2.86 -0.40 0.34
CA GLU A 330 -1.85 -1.20 -0.36
C GLU A 330 -2.41 -2.32 -1.24
N LYS A 331 -3.73 -2.58 -1.17
CA LYS A 331 -4.34 -3.78 -1.74
C LYS A 331 -4.97 -3.49 -3.09
N ILE A 332 -4.76 -4.41 -4.04
CA ILE A 332 -5.42 -4.42 -5.35
C ILE A 332 -6.35 -5.62 -5.38
N PHE A 333 -7.64 -5.38 -5.60
CA PHE A 333 -8.63 -6.43 -5.71
C PHE A 333 -9.05 -6.61 -7.15
N VAL A 334 -9.08 -7.86 -7.62
CA VAL A 334 -9.55 -8.23 -8.97
C VAL A 334 -10.66 -9.26 -8.82
N SER A 335 -11.82 -9.02 -9.44
CA SER A 335 -12.97 -9.93 -9.37
C SER A 335 -13.67 -10.11 -10.72
N GLY A 336 -14.32 -11.27 -10.86
CA GLY A 336 -15.12 -11.67 -12.03
C GLY A 336 -14.39 -11.69 -13.38
N GLY A 337 -15.17 -11.83 -14.45
CA GLY A 337 -14.68 -12.00 -15.81
C GLY A 337 -14.84 -13.42 -16.37
N GLU A 338 -14.77 -13.53 -17.69
CA GLU A 338 -14.89 -14.80 -18.43
C GLU A 338 -13.72 -14.94 -19.42
N ASP A 339 -13.11 -16.12 -19.52
CA ASP A 339 -11.95 -16.37 -20.40
C ASP A 339 -12.28 -16.13 -21.88
N ARG A 340 -13.35 -16.77 -22.36
CA ARG A 340 -13.87 -16.57 -23.71
C ARG A 340 -15.38 -16.45 -23.62
N LEU A 341 -15.90 -15.33 -24.13
CA LEU A 341 -17.33 -15.02 -24.12
C LEU A 341 -18.16 -16.21 -24.65
N GLY A 342 -18.99 -16.79 -23.78
CA GLY A 342 -19.91 -17.88 -24.13
C GLY A 342 -19.35 -19.29 -23.98
N LYS A 343 -18.10 -19.47 -23.54
CA LYS A 343 -17.57 -20.80 -23.16
C LYS A 343 -17.89 -21.20 -21.71
N ASN A 344 -18.45 -20.29 -20.92
CA ASN A 344 -18.88 -20.54 -19.54
C ASN A 344 -17.71 -20.86 -18.57
N THR A 345 -16.51 -20.33 -18.85
CA THR A 345 -15.34 -20.42 -17.98
C THR A 345 -15.14 -19.09 -17.24
N TRP A 346 -15.55 -19.04 -15.98
CA TRP A 346 -15.64 -17.81 -15.18
C TRP A 346 -14.52 -17.72 -14.15
N MET A 347 -14.04 -16.50 -13.87
CA MET A 347 -13.23 -16.25 -12.68
C MET A 347 -14.15 -16.14 -11.47
N MET A 348 -14.11 -17.15 -10.62
CA MET A 348 -14.88 -17.15 -9.37
C MET A 348 -14.07 -16.55 -8.22
N GLN A 349 -12.75 -16.66 -8.25
CA GLN A 349 -11.88 -16.13 -7.20
C GLN A 349 -11.85 -14.61 -7.23
N ILE A 350 -11.89 -14.01 -6.05
CA ILE A 350 -11.52 -12.61 -5.80
C ILE A 350 -10.06 -12.61 -5.39
N TRP A 351 -9.22 -12.08 -6.26
CA TRP A 351 -7.78 -11.99 -6.05
C TRP A 351 -7.45 -10.68 -5.33
N CYS A 352 -6.53 -10.74 -4.37
CA CYS A 352 -5.97 -9.60 -3.68
C CYS A 352 -4.45 -9.63 -3.84
N TYR A 353 -3.89 -8.57 -4.41
CA TYR A 353 -2.46 -8.32 -4.32
C TYR A 353 -2.19 -7.43 -3.12
N ASN A 354 -1.31 -7.87 -2.23
CA ASN A 354 -0.83 -7.04 -1.14
C ASN A 354 0.50 -6.40 -1.55
N ASN A 355 0.52 -5.07 -1.72
CA ASN A 355 1.73 -4.36 -2.13
C ASN A 355 2.85 -4.38 -1.07
N PHE A 356 2.53 -4.57 0.21
CA PHE A 356 3.54 -4.77 1.27
C PHE A 356 4.21 -6.14 1.17
N GLU A 357 3.40 -7.18 1.03
CA GLU A 357 3.89 -8.57 1.00
C GLU A 357 4.41 -8.97 -0.37
N LYS A 358 4.14 -8.17 -1.41
CA LYS A 358 4.43 -8.46 -2.82
C LYS A 358 3.86 -9.81 -3.26
N SER A 359 2.73 -10.18 -2.68
CA SER A 359 2.12 -11.49 -2.83
C SER A 359 0.69 -11.37 -3.32
N TRP A 360 0.26 -12.37 -4.10
CA TRP A 360 -1.13 -12.55 -4.45
C TRP A 360 -1.75 -13.60 -3.53
N SER A 361 -2.98 -13.35 -3.11
CA SER A 361 -3.81 -14.32 -2.41
C SER A 361 -5.25 -14.26 -2.91
N THR A 362 -6.00 -15.32 -2.71
CA THR A 362 -7.45 -15.33 -2.92
C THR A 362 -8.12 -14.97 -1.61
N VAL A 363 -8.93 -13.92 -1.60
CA VAL A 363 -9.64 -13.47 -0.39
C VAL A 363 -11.03 -14.07 -0.27
N ALA A 364 -11.67 -14.43 -1.38
CA ALA A 364 -12.99 -15.07 -1.41
C ALA A 364 -13.28 -15.69 -2.78
N GLU A 365 -14.40 -16.41 -2.86
CA GLU A 365 -15.03 -16.77 -4.12
C GLU A 365 -16.37 -16.04 -4.27
N LEU A 366 -16.67 -15.61 -5.49
CA LEU A 366 -17.95 -15.02 -5.85
C LEU A 366 -19.07 -16.03 -5.63
N GLN A 367 -20.16 -15.61 -5.00
CA GLN A 367 -21.36 -16.45 -4.85
C GLN A 367 -22.01 -16.76 -6.21
N ASN A 368 -21.92 -15.81 -7.14
CA ASN A 368 -22.43 -15.95 -8.50
C ASN A 368 -21.40 -15.44 -9.52
N PRO A 369 -21.21 -16.15 -10.64
CA PRO A 369 -20.33 -15.68 -11.70
C PRO A 369 -20.82 -14.34 -12.23
N ARG A 370 -19.90 -13.40 -12.43
CA ARG A 370 -20.19 -12.07 -12.96
C ARG A 370 -19.09 -11.57 -13.88
N ARG A 371 -19.48 -10.79 -14.89
CA ARG A 371 -18.57 -10.02 -15.75
C ARG A 371 -19.20 -8.69 -16.13
N HIS A 372 -18.38 -7.71 -16.48
CA HIS A 372 -18.81 -6.33 -16.76
C HIS A 372 -19.65 -5.72 -15.61
N HIS A 373 -19.40 -6.21 -14.39
CA HIS A 373 -19.90 -5.66 -13.14
C HIS A 373 -18.98 -4.52 -12.69
N ALA A 374 -19.45 -3.72 -11.74
CA ALA A 374 -18.61 -2.76 -11.05
C ALA A 374 -18.22 -3.31 -9.68
N MET A 375 -17.01 -2.96 -9.24
CA MET A 375 -16.51 -3.22 -7.90
C MET A 375 -15.94 -1.91 -7.37
N CYS A 376 -16.32 -1.55 -6.15
CA CYS A 376 -15.71 -0.44 -5.42
C CYS A 376 -15.59 -0.81 -3.95
N VAL A 377 -14.80 -0.02 -3.23
CA VAL A 377 -14.66 -0.16 -1.78
C VAL A 377 -15.80 0.64 -1.13
N SER A 378 -16.56 0.04 -0.21
CA SER A 378 -17.66 0.71 0.52
C SER A 378 -17.23 1.28 1.88
N ASP A 379 -16.24 0.66 2.51
CA ASP A 379 -15.63 1.06 3.79
C ASP A 379 -14.17 0.58 3.85
N ASP A 380 -13.44 0.83 4.94
CA ASP A 380 -12.02 0.42 5.07
C ASP A 380 -11.77 -1.11 5.06
N SER A 381 -12.82 -1.93 4.97
CA SER A 381 -12.80 -3.39 5.14
C SER A 381 -13.70 -4.19 4.16
N SER A 382 -14.43 -3.53 3.26
CA SER A 382 -15.51 -4.15 2.48
C SER A 382 -15.46 -3.81 0.99
N LEU A 383 -15.73 -4.82 0.16
CA LEU A 383 -15.86 -4.70 -1.30
C LEU A 383 -17.34 -4.77 -1.69
N LEU A 384 -17.81 -3.79 -2.45
CA LEU A 384 -19.16 -3.75 -2.99
C LEU A 384 -19.16 -4.13 -4.47
N LEU A 385 -19.84 -5.21 -4.83
CA LEU A 385 -19.93 -5.75 -6.18
C LEU A 385 -21.34 -5.60 -6.72
N MET A 386 -21.50 -4.84 -7.80
CA MET A 386 -22.80 -4.45 -8.35
C MET A 386 -22.97 -4.90 -9.79
N GLY A 387 -24.14 -5.43 -10.14
CA GLY A 387 -24.58 -5.65 -11.52
C GLY A 387 -23.73 -6.61 -12.36
N GLY A 388 -23.73 -6.37 -13.68
CA GLY A 388 -23.00 -7.18 -14.65
C GLY A 388 -23.83 -8.32 -15.26
N PHE A 389 -23.14 -9.20 -15.99
CA PHE A 389 -23.72 -10.40 -16.58
C PHE A 389 -23.38 -11.64 -15.76
N GLY A 390 -24.41 -12.40 -15.38
CA GLY A 390 -24.27 -13.76 -14.90
C GLY A 390 -24.29 -14.81 -16.01
N ARG A 391 -24.49 -16.07 -15.62
CA ARG A 391 -24.62 -17.20 -16.58
C ARG A 391 -25.69 -16.91 -17.63
N PHE A 392 -25.48 -17.45 -18.83
CA PHE A 392 -26.42 -17.30 -19.95
C PHE A 392 -26.71 -15.84 -20.34
N ARG A 393 -25.78 -14.91 -20.05
CA ARG A 393 -25.95 -13.47 -20.29
C ARG A 393 -27.14 -12.86 -19.53
N TYR A 394 -27.51 -13.45 -18.40
CA TYR A 394 -28.52 -12.86 -17.53
C TYR A 394 -28.00 -11.55 -16.93
N ARG A 395 -28.74 -10.46 -17.10
CA ARG A 395 -28.38 -9.14 -16.56
C ARG A 395 -28.72 -9.10 -15.08
N LEU A 396 -27.78 -8.61 -14.27
CA LEU A 396 -27.90 -8.55 -12.81
C LEU A 396 -28.23 -7.13 -12.35
N ASP A 397 -29.05 -7.06 -11.32
CA ASP A 397 -29.33 -5.91 -10.45
C ASP A 397 -28.81 -6.14 -9.02
N SER A 398 -28.31 -7.34 -8.72
CA SER A 398 -27.80 -7.72 -7.42
C SER A 398 -26.61 -6.85 -6.99
N VAL A 399 -26.62 -6.48 -5.72
CA VAL A 399 -25.55 -5.76 -5.04
C VAL A 399 -25.11 -6.63 -3.87
N GLN A 400 -23.82 -6.96 -3.82
CA GLN A 400 -23.26 -7.82 -2.79
C GLN A 400 -22.06 -7.15 -2.16
N GLU A 401 -21.99 -7.19 -0.84
CA GLU A 401 -20.90 -6.66 -0.04
C GLU A 401 -20.11 -7.82 0.55
N TYR A 402 -18.78 -7.76 0.43
CA TYR A 402 -17.87 -8.73 1.00
C TYR A 402 -16.91 -8.04 1.95
N ASN A 403 -17.00 -8.37 3.24
CA ASN A 403 -16.04 -7.90 4.23
C ASN A 403 -14.81 -8.81 4.25
N TYR A 404 -13.66 -8.31 3.79
CA TYR A 404 -12.44 -9.10 3.67
C TYR A 404 -11.67 -9.24 5.00
N HIS A 405 -12.16 -8.67 6.09
CA HIS A 405 -11.62 -8.89 7.43
C HIS A 405 -12.35 -10.02 8.16
N THR A 406 -13.69 -10.07 8.07
CA THR A 406 -14.52 -11.11 8.70
C THR A 406 -14.74 -12.32 7.78
N GLY A 407 -14.59 -12.16 6.47
CA GLY A 407 -14.88 -13.19 5.48
C GLY A 407 -16.38 -13.35 5.19
N GLU A 408 -17.20 -12.38 5.58
CA GLU A 408 -18.66 -12.46 5.47
C GLU A 408 -19.19 -11.78 4.22
N TRP A 409 -20.24 -12.37 3.65
CA TRP A 409 -21.01 -11.80 2.53
C TRP A 409 -22.35 -11.27 3.02
N SER A 410 -22.74 -10.11 2.52
CA SER A 410 -24.06 -9.52 2.76
C SER A 410 -24.70 -9.10 1.45
N ASP A 411 -25.98 -9.44 1.28
CA ASP A 411 -26.78 -8.89 0.19
C ASP A 411 -27.25 -7.48 0.57
N ARG A 412 -27.15 -6.56 -0.38
CA ARG A 412 -27.55 -5.15 -0.23
C ARG A 412 -28.77 -4.85 -1.10
N ALA A 413 -29.38 -3.69 -0.91
CA ALA A 413 -30.51 -3.26 -1.73
C ALA A 413 -30.17 -3.37 -3.23
N PRO A 414 -30.99 -4.07 -4.03
CA PRO A 414 -30.71 -4.28 -5.44
C PRO A 414 -30.83 -2.97 -6.22
N MET A 415 -30.08 -2.88 -7.32
CA MET A 415 -30.16 -1.73 -8.22
C MET A 415 -31.59 -1.59 -8.78
N PRO A 416 -32.11 -0.35 -8.92
CA PRO A 416 -33.39 -0.06 -9.56
C PRO A 416 -33.55 -0.64 -10.99
N GLU A 417 -32.44 -0.82 -11.71
CA GLU A 417 -32.41 -1.43 -13.03
C GLU A 417 -31.25 -2.44 -13.15
N LYS A 418 -31.47 -3.52 -13.91
CA LYS A 418 -30.43 -4.48 -14.30
C LYS A 418 -29.45 -3.86 -15.29
N MET A 419 -28.22 -3.61 -14.84
CA MET A 419 -27.20 -2.90 -15.62
C MET A 419 -25.93 -3.74 -15.85
N VAL A 420 -25.28 -3.46 -16.98
CA VAL A 420 -24.04 -4.11 -17.44
C VAL A 420 -23.13 -3.05 -18.05
N ASN A 421 -21.82 -3.33 -18.09
CA ASN A 421 -20.81 -2.35 -18.47
C ASN A 421 -20.92 -1.07 -17.62
N ILE A 422 -20.89 -1.27 -16.31
CA ILE A 422 -21.05 -0.23 -15.32
C ILE A 422 -19.69 0.18 -14.76
N CYS A 423 -19.55 1.47 -14.50
CA CYS A 423 -18.47 2.06 -13.73
C CYS A 423 -19.08 2.54 -12.40
N ALA A 424 -18.38 2.28 -11.30
CA ALA A 424 -18.77 2.77 -9.98
C ALA A 424 -17.64 3.55 -9.33
N CYS A 425 -17.99 4.58 -8.58
CA CYS A 425 -17.06 5.40 -7.84
C CYS A 425 -17.62 5.64 -6.44
N HIS A 426 -16.80 5.39 -5.43
CA HIS A 426 -17.13 5.66 -4.03
C HIS A 426 -16.72 7.10 -3.66
N CYS A 427 -17.60 7.83 -3.00
CA CYS A 427 -17.37 9.18 -2.50
C CYS A 427 -18.17 9.37 -1.20
N HIS A 428 -17.47 9.49 -0.07
CA HIS A 428 -18.08 9.58 1.27
C HIS A 428 -19.05 8.41 1.52
N SER A 429 -20.30 8.66 1.96
CA SER A 429 -21.32 7.62 2.18
C SER A 429 -22.05 7.17 0.91
N TYR A 430 -21.56 7.54 -0.28
CA TYR A 430 -22.26 7.31 -1.54
C TYR A 430 -21.41 6.57 -2.57
N VAL A 431 -22.04 5.64 -3.27
CA VAL A 431 -21.51 5.00 -4.47
C VAL A 431 -22.29 5.49 -5.67
N PHE A 432 -21.60 6.07 -6.64
CA PHE A 432 -22.21 6.54 -7.88
C PHE A 432 -21.96 5.53 -8.99
N VAL A 433 -23.01 5.18 -9.73
CA VAL A 433 -22.97 4.16 -10.78
C VAL A 433 -23.42 4.75 -12.11
N VAL A 434 -22.62 4.53 -13.14
CA VAL A 434 -22.87 4.99 -14.51
C VAL A 434 -22.69 3.81 -15.47
N LYS A 435 -23.59 3.71 -16.45
CA LYS A 435 -23.59 2.67 -17.49
C LYS A 435 -22.98 3.17 -18.79
N THR A 436 -22.16 2.34 -19.46
CA THR A 436 -21.61 2.66 -20.79
C THR A 436 -22.58 2.26 -21.93
N GLY A 437 -22.55 2.98 -23.05
CA GLY A 437 -23.27 2.64 -24.30
C GLY A 437 -24.76 3.01 -24.39
N SER A 438 -25.43 3.29 -23.27
CA SER A 438 -26.76 3.90 -23.24
C SER A 438 -26.91 4.60 -21.91
N ILE A 439 -26.87 5.93 -21.91
CA ILE A 439 -26.86 6.68 -20.66
C ILE A 439 -28.29 6.81 -20.15
N SER A 440 -28.66 5.82 -19.33
CA SER A 440 -29.67 5.97 -18.29
C SER A 440 -29.17 6.97 -17.25
N SER A 441 -30.10 7.60 -16.52
CA SER A 441 -29.77 8.41 -15.34
C SER A 441 -28.74 7.69 -14.45
N PRO A 442 -27.59 8.33 -14.16
CA PRO A 442 -26.70 7.91 -13.09
C PRO A 442 -27.47 7.57 -11.82
N LEU A 443 -27.01 6.55 -11.10
CA LEU A 443 -27.58 6.17 -9.83
C LEU A 443 -26.62 6.54 -8.71
N SER A 444 -27.14 6.94 -7.56
CA SER A 444 -26.39 6.99 -6.32
C SER A 444 -26.95 5.97 -5.34
N TYR A 445 -26.06 5.33 -4.61
CA TYR A 445 -26.37 4.37 -3.57
C TYR A 445 -25.78 4.86 -2.25
N ASN A 446 -26.63 5.07 -1.25
CA ASN A 446 -26.19 5.43 0.09
C ASN A 446 -25.82 4.13 0.84
N THR A 447 -24.55 3.98 1.19
CA THR A 447 -24.01 2.77 1.84
C THR A 447 -24.51 2.63 3.29
N ASP A 448 -24.74 3.75 3.98
CA ASP A 448 -25.22 3.76 5.37
C ASP A 448 -26.71 3.39 5.47
N LEU A 449 -27.52 3.90 4.53
CA LEU A 449 -28.99 3.72 4.53
C LEU A 449 -29.45 2.51 3.72
N ASP A 450 -28.56 1.88 2.94
CA ASP A 450 -28.87 0.82 2.00
C ASP A 450 -29.97 1.22 0.98
N GLN A 451 -29.84 2.41 0.39
CA GLN A 451 -30.88 3.00 -0.47
C GLN A 451 -30.34 3.59 -1.76
N TRP A 452 -31.07 3.32 -2.86
CA TRP A 452 -30.78 3.86 -4.18
C TRP A 452 -31.58 5.13 -4.45
N THR A 453 -30.92 6.09 -5.10
CA THR A 453 -31.54 7.31 -5.64
C THR A 453 -31.22 7.42 -7.12
N CYS A 454 -32.25 7.62 -7.93
CA CYS A 454 -32.08 7.92 -9.35
C CYS A 454 -31.77 9.41 -9.50
N LEU A 455 -30.61 9.73 -10.09
CA LEU A 455 -30.23 11.12 -10.32
C LEU A 455 -30.88 11.60 -11.63
N SER A 456 -31.73 12.62 -11.54
CA SER A 456 -32.37 13.23 -12.71
C SER A 456 -31.52 14.40 -13.23
N PHE A 457 -31.23 14.42 -14.53
CA PHE A 457 -30.42 15.46 -15.15
C PHE A 457 -31.16 16.15 -16.31
N ASN A 458 -30.99 17.48 -16.42
CA ASN A 458 -31.66 18.31 -17.43
C ASN A 458 -31.03 18.22 -18.83
N THR A 459 -29.81 17.68 -18.95
CA THR A 459 -29.10 17.55 -20.23
C THR A 459 -29.10 16.10 -20.68
N THR A 460 -29.50 15.86 -21.93
CA THR A 460 -29.44 14.55 -22.58
C THR A 460 -27.99 14.13 -22.80
N LEU A 461 -27.39 13.49 -21.78
CA LEU A 461 -26.09 12.81 -21.87
C LEU A 461 -26.08 11.78 -23.02
N GLY A 462 -27.24 11.20 -23.33
CA GLY A 462 -27.43 10.08 -24.25
C GLY A 462 -27.03 10.30 -25.71
N GLU A 463 -26.95 11.55 -26.21
CA GLU A 463 -26.55 11.81 -27.60
C GLU A 463 -25.02 11.86 -27.81
N LEU A 464 -24.24 12.13 -26.75
CA LEU A 464 -22.80 12.39 -26.86
C LEU A 464 -21.94 11.11 -26.71
N ALA A 465 -22.46 10.05 -26.10
CA ALA A 465 -21.67 8.94 -25.59
C ALA A 465 -21.90 7.58 -26.27
N PHE A 466 -22.64 7.56 -27.38
CA PHE A 466 -23.09 6.31 -28.02
C PHE A 466 -21.93 5.35 -28.36
N ASP A 467 -20.73 5.89 -28.61
CA ASP A 467 -19.53 5.12 -28.99
C ASP A 467 -18.42 5.10 -27.91
N ALA A 468 -18.69 5.56 -26.68
CA ALA A 468 -17.68 5.58 -25.62
C ALA A 468 -17.29 4.15 -25.24
N LYS A 469 -16.00 3.79 -25.33
CA LYS A 469 -15.52 2.47 -24.90
C LYS A 469 -15.28 2.43 -23.40
N ARG A 470 -15.06 3.58 -22.78
CA ARG A 470 -14.80 3.69 -21.35
C ARG A 470 -15.39 4.97 -20.74
N ILE A 471 -15.90 4.81 -19.52
CA ILE A 471 -16.23 5.91 -18.61
C ILE A 471 -15.18 5.89 -17.49
N TRP A 472 -14.72 7.06 -17.10
CA TRP A 472 -13.86 7.27 -15.94
C TRP A 472 -14.52 8.26 -14.99
N MET A 473 -14.26 8.10 -13.70
CA MET A 473 -14.84 8.92 -12.64
C MET A 473 -13.72 9.38 -11.70
N ILE A 474 -13.72 10.67 -11.35
CA ILE A 474 -12.78 11.26 -10.39
C ILE A 474 -13.60 11.89 -9.26
N PRO A 475 -13.58 11.34 -8.04
CA PRO A 475 -14.13 12.00 -6.87
C PRO A 475 -13.19 13.12 -6.41
N ASP A 476 -13.76 14.27 -6.07
CA ASP A 476 -13.05 15.41 -5.48
C ASP A 476 -13.96 16.14 -4.49
N SER A 477 -13.70 15.93 -3.19
CA SER A 477 -14.50 16.52 -2.11
C SER A 477 -16.00 16.22 -2.29
N ASN A 478 -16.82 17.24 -2.60
CA ASN A 478 -18.27 17.11 -2.81
C ASN A 478 -18.66 16.93 -4.29
N PHE A 479 -17.70 16.73 -5.18
CA PHE A 479 -17.93 16.62 -6.61
C PHE A 479 -17.45 15.28 -7.16
N ILE A 480 -18.08 14.84 -8.25
CA ILE A 480 -17.60 13.75 -9.09
C ILE A 480 -17.51 14.24 -10.52
N PHE A 481 -16.34 14.06 -11.12
CA PHE A 481 -16.13 14.30 -12.55
C PHE A 481 -16.32 13.00 -13.30
N ILE A 482 -17.27 12.98 -14.24
CA ILE A 482 -17.58 11.83 -15.10
C ILE A 482 -17.12 12.19 -16.50
N GLY A 483 -16.18 11.42 -17.04
CA GLY A 483 -15.71 11.61 -18.39
C GLY A 483 -15.70 10.33 -19.21
N MET A 484 -15.48 10.51 -20.50
CA MET A 484 -15.50 9.45 -21.51
C MET A 484 -14.21 9.52 -22.32
N ASP A 485 -13.85 8.41 -22.97
CA ASP A 485 -12.62 8.32 -23.75
C ASP A 485 -12.70 9.07 -25.10
N ASN A 486 -13.89 9.17 -25.68
CA ASN A 486 -14.13 9.73 -27.02
C ASN A 486 -14.80 11.12 -27.02
N VAL A 487 -15.02 11.74 -25.85
CA VAL A 487 -15.67 13.06 -25.71
C VAL A 487 -14.87 13.93 -24.74
N HIS A 488 -14.51 15.15 -25.17
CA HIS A 488 -13.78 16.12 -24.34
C HIS A 488 -14.63 16.76 -23.22
N THR A 489 -15.95 16.64 -23.31
CA THR A 489 -16.90 17.08 -22.28
C THR A 489 -16.79 16.17 -21.07
N VAL A 490 -16.54 16.79 -19.92
CA VAL A 490 -16.53 16.14 -18.62
C VAL A 490 -17.70 16.69 -17.83
N PHE A 491 -18.46 15.82 -17.18
CA PHE A 491 -19.61 16.22 -16.37
C PHE A 491 -19.20 16.32 -14.91
N LYS A 492 -19.36 17.50 -14.32
CA LYS A 492 -19.15 17.73 -12.89
C LYS A 492 -20.49 17.57 -12.18
N VAL A 493 -20.59 16.61 -11.28
CA VAL A 493 -21.78 16.33 -10.46
C VAL A 493 -21.53 16.77 -9.04
N ASN A 494 -22.38 17.65 -8.49
CA ASN A 494 -22.39 17.97 -7.08
C ASN A 494 -23.13 16.87 -6.32
N THR A 495 -22.43 16.19 -5.41
CA THR A 495 -22.97 15.04 -4.66
C THR A 495 -23.99 15.44 -3.58
N ILE A 496 -24.05 16.72 -3.20
CA ILE A 496 -24.99 17.26 -2.20
C ILE A 496 -26.26 17.76 -2.89
N THR A 497 -26.11 18.58 -3.94
CA THR A 497 -27.27 19.19 -4.62
C THR A 497 -27.82 18.31 -5.75
N ASN A 498 -27.09 17.28 -6.17
CA ASN A 498 -27.34 16.46 -7.36
C ASN A 498 -27.39 17.28 -8.67
N GLU A 499 -26.82 18.49 -8.67
CA GLU A 499 -26.72 19.33 -9.86
C GLU A 499 -25.52 18.93 -10.72
N MET A 500 -25.69 18.97 -12.04
CA MET A 500 -24.64 18.65 -13.01
C MET A 500 -24.29 19.84 -13.87
N GLN A 501 -23.00 20.02 -14.13
CA GLN A 501 -22.45 21.06 -15.00
C GLN A 501 -21.49 20.44 -16.02
N GLU A 502 -21.42 21.05 -17.21
CA GLU A 502 -20.44 20.67 -18.24
C GLU A 502 -19.11 21.39 -17.99
N CYS A 503 -18.01 20.64 -18.03
CA CYS A 503 -16.64 21.11 -17.95
C CYS A 503 -15.83 20.56 -19.14
N SER A 504 -14.64 21.10 -19.37
CA SER A 504 -13.74 20.65 -20.45
C SER A 504 -12.30 20.64 -19.97
N VAL A 505 -11.55 19.61 -20.42
CA VAL A 505 -10.09 19.50 -20.25
C VAL A 505 -9.31 20.15 -21.42
N VAL A 506 -10.04 20.67 -22.41
CA VAL A 506 -9.51 21.35 -23.60
C VAL A 506 -9.85 22.84 -23.53
N SER A 507 -8.86 23.70 -23.81
CA SER A 507 -9.09 25.13 -24.00
C SER A 507 -9.77 25.36 -25.36
N ASP A 508 -11.09 25.48 -25.37
CA ASP A 508 -11.85 25.65 -26.60
C ASP A 508 -11.90 27.12 -27.03
N ASN A 509 -11.42 27.44 -28.23
CA ASN A 509 -11.53 28.77 -28.85
C ASN A 509 -12.96 28.99 -29.43
N GLY A 510 -13.98 28.75 -28.60
CA GLY A 510 -15.37 29.09 -28.90
C GLY A 510 -16.08 28.24 -29.97
N ARG A 511 -15.60 27.04 -30.33
CA ARG A 511 -16.31 26.17 -31.28
C ARG A 511 -17.07 25.07 -30.56
N LYS A 512 -18.33 25.37 -30.24
CA LYS A 512 -19.35 24.41 -29.76
C LYS A 512 -19.23 23.06 -30.48
N ARG A 513 -18.97 22.01 -29.70
CA ARG A 513 -19.18 20.57 -29.99
C ARG A 513 -18.61 20.12 -31.34
N GLN A 514 -17.33 19.73 -31.37
CA GLN A 514 -16.88 18.79 -32.41
C GLN A 514 -17.29 17.37 -32.02
N PRO A 515 -18.03 16.64 -32.87
CA PRO A 515 -18.22 15.21 -32.67
C PRO A 515 -16.87 14.49 -32.84
N SER A 516 -16.60 13.53 -31.95
CA SER A 516 -15.43 12.63 -31.96
C SER A 516 -14.05 13.28 -31.86
N TYR A 517 -13.74 13.93 -30.73
CA TYR A 517 -12.35 14.20 -30.37
C TYR A 517 -11.87 13.12 -29.41
N ASP A 518 -10.95 12.25 -29.87
CA ASP A 518 -10.33 11.21 -29.06
C ASP A 518 -9.45 11.85 -27.99
N VAL A 519 -9.98 11.92 -26.75
CA VAL A 519 -9.31 12.52 -25.59
C VAL A 519 -8.02 11.75 -25.27
N SER A 520 -7.94 10.50 -25.69
CA SER A 520 -6.74 9.71 -25.51
C SER A 520 -5.56 10.16 -26.38
N LYS A 521 -5.78 11.01 -27.39
CA LYS A 521 -4.75 11.59 -28.27
C LYS A 521 -4.72 13.11 -28.16
N LEU A 522 -4.71 13.59 -26.92
CA LEU A 522 -4.71 15.01 -26.60
C LEU A 522 -3.42 15.72 -27.08
N ASP A 523 -3.61 16.83 -27.78
CA ASP A 523 -2.51 17.74 -28.14
C ASP A 523 -2.12 18.58 -26.91
N PRO A 524 -0.85 18.55 -26.44
CA PRO A 524 -0.39 19.36 -25.32
C PRO A 524 -0.70 20.85 -25.46
N ASN A 525 -0.80 21.36 -26.68
CA ASN A 525 -1.14 22.77 -26.93
C ASN A 525 -2.60 23.09 -26.59
N LYS A 526 -3.51 22.12 -26.72
CA LYS A 526 -4.95 22.26 -26.47
C LYS A 526 -5.35 21.84 -25.05
N PHE A 527 -4.46 21.13 -24.36
CA PHE A 527 -4.65 20.67 -22.98
C PHE A 527 -4.70 21.84 -22.00
N SER A 528 -5.70 21.86 -21.11
CA SER A 528 -5.88 22.88 -20.07
C SER A 528 -5.44 22.33 -18.71
N GLU A 529 -4.18 22.58 -18.34
CA GLU A 529 -3.56 22.05 -17.11
C GLU A 529 -4.11 22.64 -15.80
N ASN A 530 -4.80 23.79 -15.89
CA ASN A 530 -5.36 24.52 -14.75
C ASN A 530 -6.88 24.38 -14.63
N CYS A 531 -7.49 23.43 -15.35
CA CYS A 531 -8.92 23.18 -15.22
C CYS A 531 -9.23 22.32 -13.98
N GLU A 532 -10.48 22.41 -13.50
CA GLU A 532 -10.92 21.71 -12.28
C GLU A 532 -10.70 20.19 -12.35
N VAL A 533 -10.87 19.58 -13.52
CA VAL A 533 -10.69 18.14 -13.73
C VAL A 533 -9.22 17.73 -13.49
N ILE A 534 -8.28 18.53 -13.99
CA ILE A 534 -6.85 18.26 -13.82
C ILE A 534 -6.42 18.55 -12.39
N GLN A 535 -7.00 19.57 -11.74
CA GLN A 535 -6.74 19.81 -10.33
C GLN A 535 -7.26 18.66 -9.44
N ALA A 536 -8.45 18.14 -9.73
CA ALA A 536 -9.00 16.95 -9.07
C ALA A 536 -8.10 15.72 -9.25
N LEU A 537 -7.59 15.50 -10.46
CA LEU A 537 -6.60 14.42 -10.72
C LEU A 537 -5.30 14.61 -9.94
N LYS A 538 -4.76 15.84 -9.90
CA LYS A 538 -3.56 16.16 -9.13
C LYS A 538 -3.77 15.86 -7.65
N ASN A 539 -4.94 16.21 -7.11
CA ASN A 539 -5.30 15.92 -5.72
C ASN A 539 -5.45 14.41 -5.47
N MET A 540 -6.20 13.70 -6.32
CA MET A 540 -6.50 12.28 -6.15
C MET A 540 -5.25 11.39 -6.25
N TYR A 541 -4.34 11.72 -7.16
CA TYR A 541 -3.13 10.95 -7.42
C TYR A 541 -1.86 11.59 -6.83
N HIS A 542 -1.99 12.65 -6.01
CA HIS A 542 -0.88 13.41 -5.43
C HIS A 542 0.19 13.83 -6.44
N ILE A 543 -0.22 14.23 -7.65
CA ILE A 543 0.68 14.63 -8.72
C ILE A 543 1.22 16.03 -8.42
N ASP A 544 2.51 16.23 -8.67
CA ASP A 544 3.17 17.52 -8.50
C ASP A 544 2.43 18.64 -9.24
N THR A 545 2.08 19.70 -8.51
CA THR A 545 1.43 20.88 -9.10
C THR A 545 2.28 21.54 -10.18
N ASN A 546 3.60 21.41 -10.08
CA ASN A 546 4.59 21.99 -10.99
C ASN A 546 5.02 21.03 -12.11
N LEU A 547 4.37 19.87 -12.25
CA LEU A 547 4.67 18.93 -13.32
C LEU A 547 4.51 19.63 -14.68
N GLU A 548 5.50 19.44 -15.55
CA GLU A 548 5.48 20.01 -16.90
C GLU A 548 4.21 19.60 -17.67
N LYS A 549 3.62 20.57 -18.37
CA LYS A 549 2.37 20.41 -19.13
C LYS A 549 2.35 19.17 -20.02
N ASP A 550 3.46 18.88 -20.71
CA ASP A 550 3.58 17.74 -21.63
C ASP A 550 3.47 16.39 -20.89
N LYS A 551 4.14 16.27 -19.74
CA LYS A 551 4.08 15.07 -18.89
C LYS A 551 2.69 14.87 -18.33
N LEU A 552 2.05 15.94 -17.86
CA LEU A 552 0.68 15.90 -17.36
C LEU A 552 -0.34 15.51 -18.46
N CYS A 553 -0.13 16.00 -19.68
CA CYS A 553 -0.95 15.61 -20.85
C CYS A 553 -0.77 14.12 -21.20
N LYS A 554 0.46 13.60 -21.16
CA LYS A 554 0.75 12.17 -21.35
C LYS A 554 0.11 11.31 -20.27
N PHE A 555 0.24 11.72 -19.01
CA PHE A 555 -0.42 11.06 -17.89
C PHE A 555 -1.94 11.00 -18.08
N PHE A 556 -2.57 12.14 -18.38
CA PHE A 556 -4.01 12.20 -18.59
C PHE A 556 -4.46 11.32 -19.77
N SER A 557 -3.69 11.30 -20.87
CA SER A 557 -3.94 10.42 -22.01
C SER A 557 -3.85 8.93 -21.60
N PHE A 558 -2.86 8.57 -20.79
CA PHE A 558 -2.73 7.21 -20.22
C PHE A 558 -3.92 6.87 -19.31
N PHE A 559 -4.35 7.80 -18.45
CA PHE A 559 -5.51 7.69 -17.56
C PHE A 559 -6.81 7.43 -18.30
N VAL A 560 -7.04 8.13 -19.41
CA VAL A 560 -8.28 7.97 -20.19
C VAL A 560 -8.34 6.61 -20.90
N ARG A 561 -7.20 6.08 -21.37
CA ARG A 561 -7.13 4.77 -22.04
C ARG A 561 -7.21 3.58 -21.09
N ASN A 562 -6.65 3.73 -19.90
CA ASN A 562 -6.36 2.60 -19.02
C ASN A 562 -7.03 2.72 -17.65
N GLU A 563 -7.54 1.61 -17.12
CA GLU A 563 -8.08 1.55 -15.76
C GLU A 563 -6.95 1.77 -14.74
N ILE A 564 -6.67 3.05 -14.44
CA ILE A 564 -5.65 3.46 -13.49
C ILE A 564 -6.23 3.41 -12.09
N LEU A 565 -5.54 2.64 -11.27
CA LEU A 565 -5.72 2.56 -9.85
C LEU A 565 -4.55 3.29 -9.19
N ALA A 566 -4.88 4.17 -8.24
CA ALA A 566 -3.86 4.69 -7.36
C ALA A 566 -3.48 3.56 -6.41
N VAL A 567 -2.29 3.01 -6.56
CA VAL A 567 -1.69 2.16 -5.53
C VAL A 567 -0.47 2.89 -5.05
N PRO A 568 -0.51 3.36 -3.82
CA PRO A 568 0.68 3.94 -3.24
C PRO A 568 1.82 2.94 -3.30
N SER A 569 2.99 3.43 -3.69
CA SER A 569 4.19 2.64 -3.77
C SER A 569 5.28 3.24 -2.93
N PHE A 570 6.35 2.46 -2.77
CA PHE A 570 7.47 2.87 -1.96
C PHE A 570 8.74 2.53 -2.72
N PRO A 571 9.67 3.48 -2.91
CA PRO A 571 10.94 3.22 -3.56
C PRO A 571 11.87 2.56 -2.54
N GLY A 572 12.31 1.34 -2.83
CA GLY A 572 13.25 0.59 -1.98
C GLY A 572 12.92 -0.89 -1.73
N LEU A 573 11.86 -1.42 -2.34
CA LEU A 573 11.50 -2.85 -2.33
C LEU A 573 11.33 -3.43 -3.75
N ILE A 574 12.01 -2.82 -4.73
CA ILE A 574 12.16 -3.34 -6.10
C ILE A 574 13.48 -4.09 -6.18
#